data_AF-A0A0F2JNK9-F1
#
_entry.id   AF-A0A0F2JNK9-F1
#
_cell.length_a   1.000
_cell.length_b   1.000
_cell.length_c   1.000
_cell.angle_alpha   90.00
_cell.angle_beta   90.00
_cell.angle_gamma   90.00
#
_symmetry.space_group_name_H-M   'P 1'
#
loop_
_entity.id
_entity.type
_entity.pdbx_description
1 polymer ?
#
loop_
_entity_poly.entity_id
_entity_poly.type
_entity_poly.pdbx_seq_one_letter_code
_entity_poly.pdbx_strand_id
1 'polypeptide(L)'
;MINQKDLRPKDMGRSDEQLIKLVPEQLMPLFPPYDKPGMEPPLTDPKPAWKEKFCTSLDGYVGIDTLTRPKTKEEEDEFVRKFLKGLEKSFSDANNGILEPFLLSFEYCAKCDTCSAACHIYEASGKKRIIPSDLPF
;
A
#
# COMPACT_ATOMS: atom_id res chain seq x y z
N MET A 1 5.92 -14.84 -7.90
CA MET A 1 5.12 -14.56 -6.69
C MET A 1 5.99 -14.75 -5.45
N ILE A 2 6.05 -13.71 -4.63
CA ILE A 2 6.78 -13.65 -3.36
C ILE A 2 5.79 -14.00 -2.24
N ASN A 3 6.26 -14.64 -1.17
CA ASN A 3 5.43 -14.81 0.03
C ASN A 3 5.18 -13.43 0.68
N GLN A 4 3.94 -13.15 1.09
CA GLN A 4 3.58 -11.85 1.70
C GLN A 4 4.50 -11.46 2.86
N LYS A 5 4.96 -12.44 3.67
CA LYS A 5 5.86 -12.18 4.82
C LYS A 5 7.28 -11.78 4.42
N ASP A 6 7.68 -12.11 3.20
CA ASP A 6 9.02 -11.86 2.65
C ASP A 6 9.06 -10.66 1.69
N LEU A 7 7.91 -10.03 1.42
CA LEU A 7 7.80 -8.84 0.57
C LEU A 7 8.52 -7.65 1.21
N ARG A 8 9.43 -7.02 0.47
CA ARG A 8 10.15 -5.82 0.91
C ARG A 8 9.84 -4.65 -0.02
N PRO A 9 10.03 -3.39 0.44
CA PRO A 9 9.76 -2.22 -0.39
C PRO A 9 10.49 -2.22 -1.74
N LYS A 10 11.74 -2.71 -1.79
CA LYS A 10 12.52 -2.82 -3.03
C LYS A 10 11.92 -3.77 -4.07
N ASP A 11 11.10 -4.73 -3.64
CA ASP A 11 10.48 -5.70 -4.54
C ASP A 11 9.37 -5.04 -5.37
N MET A 12 8.83 -3.88 -4.97
CA MET A 12 7.84 -3.10 -5.73
C MET A 12 8.35 -2.59 -7.09
N GLY A 13 9.68 -2.49 -7.26
CA GLY A 13 10.30 -2.07 -8.51
C GLY A 13 10.57 -3.22 -9.50
N ARG A 14 10.23 -4.47 -9.15
CA ARG A 14 10.45 -5.62 -10.02
C ARG A 14 9.48 -5.59 -11.21
N SER A 15 9.94 -6.01 -12.38
CA SER A 15 9.14 -6.09 -13.60
C SER A 15 8.21 -7.32 -13.64
N ASP A 16 7.88 -7.91 -12.49
CA ASP A 16 7.00 -9.07 -12.42
C ASP A 16 5.54 -8.67 -12.73
N GLU A 17 4.78 -9.60 -13.32
CA GLU A 17 3.36 -9.38 -13.61
C GLU A 17 2.49 -9.30 -12.35
N GLN A 18 2.87 -9.98 -11.28
CA GLN A 18 2.17 -10.01 -10.00
C GLN A 18 3.13 -10.43 -8.88
N LEU A 19 3.35 -9.54 -7.90
CA LEU A 19 4.26 -9.77 -6.79
C LEU A 19 3.68 -10.76 -5.78
N ILE A 20 2.42 -10.59 -5.39
CA ILE A 20 1.75 -11.43 -4.38
C ILE A 20 0.36 -11.86 -4.85
N LYS A 21 -0.16 -12.95 -4.29
CA LYS A 21 -1.58 -13.32 -4.42
C LYS A 21 -2.22 -13.23 -3.04
N LEU A 22 -3.37 -12.56 -2.96
CA LEU A 22 -4.14 -12.50 -1.72
C LEU A 22 -4.81 -13.84 -1.46
N VAL A 23 -4.67 -14.31 -0.22
CA VAL A 23 -5.27 -15.54 0.29
C VAL A 23 -6.03 -15.13 1.55
N PRO A 24 -7.38 -15.25 1.59
CA PRO A 24 -8.19 -14.75 2.71
C PRO A 24 -7.72 -15.28 4.08
N GLU A 25 -7.26 -16.53 4.13
CA GLU A 25 -6.75 -17.17 5.35
C GLU A 25 -5.44 -16.55 5.88
N GLN A 26 -4.75 -15.74 5.07
CA GLN A 26 -3.54 -15.01 5.46
C GLN A 26 -3.82 -13.56 5.89
N LEU A 27 -5.05 -13.07 5.73
CA LEU A 27 -5.45 -11.73 6.14
C LEU A 27 -5.76 -11.68 7.64
N MET A 28 -5.73 -10.49 8.23
CA MET A 28 -6.19 -10.32 9.61
C MET A 28 -7.69 -10.62 9.69
N PRO A 29 -8.14 -11.34 10.74
CA PRO A 29 -9.57 -11.55 10.95
C PRO A 29 -10.26 -10.20 11.22
N LEU A 30 -11.48 -10.07 10.70
CA LEU A 30 -12.33 -8.92 11.03
C LEU A 30 -12.77 -8.97 12.50
N PHE A 31 -13.23 -7.83 13.01
CA PHE A 31 -13.82 -7.76 14.34
C PHE A 31 -15.20 -8.45 14.37
N PRO A 32 -15.63 -8.95 15.54
CA PRO A 32 -16.99 -9.42 15.73
C PRO A 32 -18.02 -8.38 15.28
N PRO A 33 -19.10 -8.78 14.55
CA PRO A 33 -19.57 -10.16 14.34
C PRO A 33 -19.03 -10.86 13.07
N TYR A 34 -18.07 -10.25 12.36
CA TYR A 34 -17.54 -10.75 11.09
C TYR A 34 -16.26 -11.58 11.25
N ASP A 35 -15.94 -12.00 12.47
CA ASP A 35 -14.76 -12.78 12.85
C ASP A 35 -14.85 -14.27 12.48
N LYS A 36 -16.01 -14.72 11.96
CA LYS A 36 -16.27 -16.13 11.64
C LYS A 36 -15.92 -16.45 10.18
N PRO A 37 -15.18 -17.55 9.93
CA PRO A 37 -14.90 -18.03 8.57
C PRO A 37 -16.18 -18.27 7.77
N GLY A 38 -16.23 -17.80 6.52
CA GLY A 38 -17.35 -18.04 5.60
C GLY A 38 -18.49 -17.01 5.65
N MET A 39 -18.37 -15.96 6.46
CA MET A 39 -19.30 -14.81 6.43
C MET A 39 -19.01 -13.86 5.25
N GLU A 40 -17.80 -13.94 4.68
CA GLU A 40 -17.36 -13.11 3.56
C GLU A 40 -17.67 -13.80 2.22
N PRO A 41 -18.06 -13.03 1.19
CA PRO A 41 -18.09 -13.54 -0.17
C PRO A 41 -16.72 -14.09 -0.57
N PRO A 42 -16.65 -15.16 -1.38
CA PRO A 42 -15.38 -15.69 -1.85
C PRO A 42 -14.64 -14.61 -2.64
N LEU A 43 -13.34 -14.44 -2.34
CA LEU A 43 -12.49 -13.53 -3.08
C LEU A 43 -12.40 -14.02 -4.53
N THR A 44 -12.90 -13.20 -5.46
CA THR A 44 -12.94 -13.54 -6.88
C THR A 44 -11.58 -13.25 -7.52
N ASP A 45 -11.12 -14.14 -8.39
CA ASP A 45 -9.88 -13.90 -9.13
C ASP A 45 -10.04 -12.66 -10.05
N PRO A 46 -8.99 -11.83 -10.19
CA PRO A 46 -9.04 -10.65 -11.05
C PRO A 46 -9.24 -11.04 -12.52
N LYS A 47 -10.03 -10.23 -13.24
CA LYS A 47 -10.34 -10.49 -14.65
C LYS A 47 -9.04 -10.42 -15.49
N PRO A 48 -8.78 -11.36 -16.41
CA PRO A 48 -7.59 -11.33 -17.26
C PRO A 48 -7.42 -10.02 -18.04
N ALA A 49 -8.54 -9.43 -18.50
CA ALA A 49 -8.56 -8.15 -19.23
C ALA A 49 -8.00 -6.97 -18.42
N TRP A 50 -7.97 -7.04 -17.09
CA TRP A 50 -7.39 -5.97 -16.26
C TRP A 50 -5.88 -5.91 -16.39
N LYS A 51 -5.22 -7.05 -16.63
CA LYS A 51 -3.77 -7.13 -16.79
C LYS A 51 -3.26 -6.33 -17.99
N GLU A 52 -4.05 -6.28 -19.06
CA GLU A 52 -3.69 -5.60 -20.30
C GLU A 52 -3.88 -4.08 -20.21
N LYS A 53 -4.90 -3.63 -19.45
CA LYS A 53 -5.30 -2.22 -19.42
C LYS A 53 -4.76 -1.46 -18.21
N PHE A 54 -4.65 -2.11 -17.06
CA PHE A 54 -4.40 -1.46 -15.77
C PHE A 54 -3.12 -1.96 -15.10
N CYS A 55 -2.67 -1.22 -14.08
CA CYS A 55 -1.56 -1.66 -13.25
C CYS A 55 -2.04 -2.73 -12.26
N THR A 56 -1.64 -3.99 -12.50
CA THR A 56 -1.99 -5.16 -11.67
C THR A 56 -0.76 -5.82 -11.03
N SER A 57 0.40 -5.15 -11.05
CA SER A 57 1.70 -5.73 -10.69
C SER A 57 1.88 -6.12 -9.23
N LEU A 58 1.10 -5.54 -8.31
CA LEU A 58 1.25 -5.83 -6.88
C LEU A 58 0.51 -7.12 -6.48
N ASP A 59 -0.82 -7.08 -6.46
CA ASP A 59 -1.69 -8.13 -5.95
C ASP A 59 -2.69 -8.66 -6.99
N GLY A 60 -2.66 -8.12 -8.21
CA GLY A 60 -3.57 -8.46 -9.31
C GLY A 60 -4.87 -7.65 -9.33
N TYR A 61 -5.19 -6.90 -8.27
CA TYR A 61 -6.43 -6.12 -8.16
C TYR A 61 -6.22 -4.67 -8.59
N VAL A 62 -7.32 -4.02 -8.99
CA VAL A 62 -7.31 -2.63 -9.46
C VAL A 62 -8.32 -1.83 -8.64
N GLY A 63 -7.82 -0.94 -7.78
CA GLY A 63 -8.66 0.00 -7.02
C GLY A 63 -8.96 1.30 -7.76
N ILE A 64 -8.13 1.64 -8.76
CA ILE A 64 -8.25 2.86 -9.56
C ILE A 64 -8.37 2.47 -11.04
N ASP A 65 -9.59 2.29 -11.50
CA ASP A 65 -9.93 1.89 -12.88
C ASP A 65 -9.76 3.01 -13.91
N THR A 66 -9.39 4.21 -13.46
CA THR A 66 -8.96 5.33 -14.33
C THR A 66 -7.46 5.31 -14.62
N LEU A 67 -6.67 4.51 -13.89
CA LEU A 67 -5.22 4.47 -14.00
C LEU A 67 -4.76 3.43 -15.00
N THR A 68 -4.64 3.83 -16.27
CA THR A 68 -4.17 2.94 -17.34
C THR A 68 -2.65 2.90 -17.43
N ARG A 69 -2.11 1.76 -17.85
CA ARG A 69 -0.66 1.62 -18.05
C ARG A 69 -0.20 2.47 -19.25
N PRO A 70 0.87 3.27 -19.12
CA PRO A 70 1.46 3.98 -20.25
C PRO A 70 1.93 2.98 -21.30
N LYS A 71 1.72 3.29 -22.59
CA LYS A 71 2.13 2.42 -23.70
C LYS A 71 3.49 2.80 -24.26
N THR A 72 3.86 4.08 -24.15
CA THR A 72 5.13 4.60 -24.65
C THR A 72 5.98 5.18 -23.53
N LYS A 73 7.28 5.35 -23.80
CA LYS A 73 8.22 5.93 -22.85
C LYS A 73 7.89 7.40 -22.57
N GLU A 74 7.42 8.12 -23.57
CA GLU A 74 7.05 9.53 -23.47
C GLU A 74 5.83 9.72 -22.57
N GLU A 75 4.83 8.85 -22.68
CA GLU A 75 3.67 8.83 -21.79
C GLU A 75 4.07 8.50 -20.36
N GLU A 76 4.97 7.53 -20.18
CA GLU A 76 5.52 7.17 -18.86
C GLU A 76 6.24 8.37 -18.22
N ASP A 77 7.10 9.05 -18.97
CA ASP A 77 7.84 10.21 -18.48
C ASP A 77 6.91 11.39 -18.16
N GLU A 78 5.87 11.62 -18.96
CA GLU A 78 4.84 12.62 -18.62
C GLU A 78 4.07 12.25 -17.36
N PHE A 79 3.74 10.97 -17.20
CA PHE A 79 3.06 10.45 -16.02
C PHE A 79 3.89 10.66 -14.75
N VAL A 80 5.18 10.33 -14.81
CA VAL A 80 6.14 10.57 -13.72
C VAL A 80 6.25 12.07 -13.42
N ARG A 81 6.35 12.93 -14.45
CA ARG A 81 6.39 14.38 -14.26
C ARG A 81 5.14 14.92 -13.57
N LYS A 82 3.94 14.43 -13.93
CA LYS A 82 2.68 14.81 -13.28
C LYS A 82 2.64 14.37 -11.81
N PHE A 83 3.10 13.15 -11.52
CA PHE A 83 3.22 12.66 -10.15
C PHE A 83 4.17 13.53 -9.31
N LEU A 84 5.38 13.81 -9.82
CA LEU A 84 6.36 14.64 -9.12
C LEU A 84 5.84 16.07 -8.88
N LYS A 85 5.15 16.66 -9.85
CA LYS A 85 4.53 17.99 -9.69
C LYS A 85 3.41 17.99 -8.65
N GLY A 86 2.61 16.91 -8.59
CA GLY A 86 1.59 16.74 -7.56
C GLY A 86 2.20 16.57 -6.16
N LEU A 87 3.31 15.82 -6.08
CA LEU A 87 4.06 15.64 -4.85
C LEU A 87 4.66 16.97 -4.37
N GLU A 88 5.34 17.72 -5.25
CA GLU A 88 5.86 19.07 -4.95
C GLU A 88 4.77 20.01 -4.45
N LYS A 89 3.60 20.02 -5.11
CA LYS A 89 2.43 20.81 -4.67
C LYS A 89 1.95 20.41 -3.28
N SER A 90 2.05 19.14 -2.91
CA SER A 90 1.64 18.63 -1.60
C SER A 90 2.52 19.17 -0.47
N PHE A 91 3.77 19.54 -0.77
CA PHE A 91 4.71 20.16 0.17
C PHE A 91 4.72 21.70 0.14
N SER A 92 3.88 22.34 -0.68
CA SER A 92 3.76 23.81 -0.66
C SER A 92 3.06 24.31 0.60
N ASP A 93 3.37 25.54 1.03
CA ASP A 93 2.79 26.15 2.24
C ASP A 93 1.26 26.10 2.28
N ALA A 94 0.62 26.27 1.12
CA ALA A 94 -0.84 26.25 0.99
C ALA A 94 -1.46 24.85 1.19
N ASN A 95 -0.69 23.77 1.07
CA ASN A 95 -1.15 22.38 1.25
C ASN A 95 -0.39 21.66 2.37
N ASN A 96 0.27 22.40 3.27
CA ASN A 96 1.12 21.83 4.33
C ASN A 96 0.37 20.87 5.29
N GLY A 97 -0.97 20.89 5.32
CA GLY A 97 -1.77 19.92 6.08
C GLY A 97 -1.53 18.47 5.67
N ILE A 98 -0.99 18.20 4.48
CA ILE A 98 -0.55 16.86 4.08
C ILE A 98 0.64 16.38 4.92
N LEU A 99 1.47 17.30 5.43
CA LEU A 99 2.59 16.99 6.32
C LEU A 99 2.16 16.76 7.76
N GLU A 100 0.99 17.24 8.18
CA GLU A 100 0.57 17.23 9.57
C GLU A 100 0.52 15.81 10.17
N PRO A 101 -0.04 14.77 9.49
CA PRO A 101 0.01 13.40 10.02
C PRO A 101 1.43 12.85 10.15
N PHE A 102 2.34 13.25 9.24
CA PHE A 102 3.74 12.83 9.26
C PHE A 102 4.49 13.50 10.41
N LEU A 103 4.36 14.83 10.56
CA LEU A 103 4.96 15.60 11.65
C LEU A 103 4.44 15.14 13.01
N LEU A 104 3.13 14.91 13.14
CA LEU A 104 2.53 14.38 14.36
C LEU A 104 3.12 13.01 14.73
N SER A 105 3.33 12.15 13.73
CA SER A 105 3.93 10.83 13.93
C SER A 105 5.43 10.88 14.25
N PHE A 106 6.17 11.88 13.76
CA PHE A 106 7.62 11.97 13.93
C PHE A 106 8.03 12.75 15.18
N GLU A 107 7.36 13.88 15.46
CA GLU A 107 7.69 14.78 16.56
C GLU A 107 7.01 14.37 17.86
N TYR A 108 5.77 13.86 17.80
CA TYR A 108 4.97 13.58 18.99
C TYR A 108 4.88 12.09 19.36
N CYS A 109 5.39 11.18 18.51
CA CYS A 109 5.46 9.77 18.87
C CYS A 109 6.57 9.54 19.91
N ALA A 110 6.21 9.61 21.18
CA ALA A 110 7.11 9.34 22.32
C ALA A 110 7.55 7.87 22.45
N LYS A 111 7.30 7.03 21.43
CA LYS A 111 7.59 5.59 21.43
C LYS A 111 6.99 4.82 22.63
N CYS A 112 6.00 5.38 23.32
CA CYS A 112 5.42 4.90 24.58
C CYS A 112 4.47 3.68 24.45
N ASP A 113 4.25 3.17 23.23
CA ASP A 113 3.37 2.03 22.90
C ASP A 113 1.90 2.15 23.36
N THR A 114 1.49 3.31 23.89
CA THR A 114 0.13 3.48 24.43
C THR A 114 -0.93 3.40 23.33
N CYS A 115 -0.61 3.87 22.11
CA CYS A 115 -1.50 3.82 20.96
C CYS A 115 -1.25 2.63 20.02
N SER A 116 -0.20 1.82 20.25
CA SER A 116 0.23 0.80 19.28
C SER A 116 -0.82 -0.30 19.10
N ALA A 117 -1.43 -0.76 20.19
CA ALA A 117 -2.48 -1.78 20.17
C ALA A 117 -3.77 -1.34 19.45
N ALA A 118 -3.99 -0.03 19.29
CA ALA A 118 -5.12 0.50 18.51
C ALA A 118 -4.80 0.62 17.01
N CYS A 119 -3.53 0.56 16.62
CA CYS A 119 -3.09 0.72 15.25
C CYS A 119 -3.17 -0.63 14.49
N HIS A 120 -4.12 -0.74 13.55
CA HIS A 120 -4.26 -1.95 12.73
C HIS A 120 -3.02 -2.27 11.90
N ILE A 121 -2.23 -1.28 11.48
CA ILE A 121 -0.97 -1.50 10.77
C ILE A 121 0.07 -2.17 11.68
N TYR A 122 0.13 -1.78 12.96
CA TYR A 122 1.03 -2.39 13.93
C TYR A 122 0.64 -3.84 14.24
N GLU A 123 -0.64 -4.09 14.51
CA GLU A 123 -1.13 -5.47 14.72
C GLU A 123 -0.92 -6.34 13.47
N ALA A 124 -1.23 -5.83 12.28
CA ALA A 124 -1.01 -6.53 11.00
C ALA A 124 0.45 -6.87 10.72
N SER A 125 1.38 -6.02 11.16
CA SER A 125 2.82 -6.23 10.99
C SER A 125 3.39 -7.33 11.89
N GLY A 126 2.55 -7.94 12.75
CA GLY A 126 2.98 -8.88 13.78
C GLY A 126 3.63 -8.17 14.97
N LYS A 127 3.09 -7.01 15.36
CA LYS A 127 3.60 -6.16 16.45
C LYS A 127 5.04 -5.70 16.22
N LYS A 128 5.41 -5.55 14.94
CA LYS A 128 6.69 -4.98 14.54
C LYS A 128 6.53 -3.48 14.45
N ARG A 129 7.31 -2.77 15.26
CA ARG A 129 7.35 -1.32 15.21
C ARG A 129 8.04 -0.88 13.91
N ILE A 130 7.26 -0.34 12.98
CA ILE A 130 7.76 0.25 11.73
C ILE A 130 7.77 1.76 11.92
N ILE A 131 8.91 2.31 12.33
CA ILE A 131 9.12 3.77 12.42
C ILE A 131 10.19 4.13 11.39
N PRO A 132 10.02 5.18 10.57
CA PRO A 132 11.02 5.54 9.56
C PRO A 132 12.41 5.83 10.15
N SER A 133 12.51 6.27 11.41
CA SER A 133 13.79 6.44 12.13
C SER A 133 14.56 5.15 12.38
N ASP A 134 13.87 4.01 12.40
CA ASP A 134 14.42 2.71 12.78
C ASP A 134 14.73 1.85 11.52
N LEU A 135 14.45 2.37 10.32
CA LEU A 135 14.80 1.75 9.05
C LEU A 135 16.21 2.20 8.61
N PRO A 136 17.13 1.27 8.28
CA PRO A 136 18.37 1.64 7.63
C PRO A 136 18.04 2.16 6.23
N PHE A 137 18.41 3.41 5.95
CA PHE A 137 18.39 3.98 4.60
C PHE A 137 19.32 3.20 3.66
#